data_AF-A0A0L0RYS1-F1
#
_entry.id   AF-A0A0L0RYS1-F1
#
_cell.length_a   1.000
_cell.length_b   1.000
_cell.length_c   1.000
_cell.angle_alpha   90.00
_cell.angle_beta   90.00
_cell.angle_gamma   90.00
#
_symmetry.space_group_name_H-M   'P 1'
#
loop_
_entity.id
_entity.type
_entity.pdbx_description
1 polymer ?
#
loop_
_entity_poly.entity_id
_entity_poly.type
_entity_poly.pdbx_seq_one_letter_code
_entity_poly.pdbx_strand_id
1 'polypeptide(L)'
;MQAAAPIPFKNLYQRRRAATDRPCWVCGKPTQEVLTHSDIDFFFTCANHCQDPGFCTLSTASGTASSPFPPNTGAATTTGRAPAGTTSAPAAAAGQKSDESAATKPTATLPIPASYVLHSRIFSMRAAEYREKQRVKAKQSQLGALPSVPKQPLPPERT
;
A
#
# COMPACT_ATOMS: atom_id res chain seq x y z
N MET A 1 13.91 16.89 -22.10
CA MET A 1 13.26 15.86 -21.26
C MET A 1 13.77 16.05 -19.84
N GLN A 2 12.91 16.21 -18.82
CA GLN A 2 13.38 16.23 -17.43
C GLN A 2 13.81 14.80 -17.03
N ALA A 3 15.04 14.64 -16.55
CA ALA A 3 15.46 13.39 -15.94
C ALA A 3 14.66 13.17 -14.64
N ALA A 4 14.01 12.01 -14.51
CA ALA A 4 13.22 11.71 -13.33
C ALA A 4 14.14 11.49 -12.12
N ALA A 5 14.04 12.37 -11.12
CA ALA A 5 14.87 12.28 -9.91
C ALA A 5 14.81 10.88 -9.27
N PRO A 6 15.94 10.36 -8.75
CA PRO A 6 15.98 9.07 -8.06
C PRO A 6 15.02 9.08 -6.88
N ILE A 7 14.39 7.94 -6.62
CA ILE A 7 13.46 7.77 -5.50
C ILE A 7 14.30 7.80 -4.22
N PRO A 8 14.04 8.70 -3.25
CA PRO A 8 14.91 8.87 -2.08
C PRO A 8 14.75 7.75 -1.03
N PHE A 9 14.07 6.66 -1.36
CA PHE A 9 13.62 5.64 -0.42
C PHE A 9 13.72 4.24 -1.05
N LYS A 10 13.99 3.22 -0.21
CA LYS A 10 14.31 1.85 -0.67
C LYS A 10 13.07 0.97 -0.65
N ASN A 11 13.10 -0.12 -1.42
CA ASN A 11 12.04 -1.13 -1.41
C ASN A 11 12.20 -2.10 -0.22
N LEU A 12 12.06 -1.60 1.00
CA LEU A 12 12.25 -2.35 2.25
C LEU A 12 11.22 -1.90 3.30
N TYR A 13 10.08 -2.57 3.37
CA TYR A 13 8.97 -2.19 4.25
C TYR A 13 8.96 -3.07 5.50
N GLN A 14 8.80 -2.47 6.67
CA GLN A 14 8.62 -3.19 7.93
C GLN A 14 7.13 -3.40 8.19
N ARG A 15 6.73 -4.61 8.59
CA ARG A 15 5.36 -4.89 9.05
C ARG A 15 5.20 -4.47 10.52
N ARG A 16 4.24 -3.58 10.79
CA ARG A 16 3.81 -3.14 12.12
C ARG A 16 2.31 -3.42 12.31
N ARG A 17 1.86 -3.51 13.56
CA ARG A 17 0.42 -3.46 13.90
C ARG A 17 0.01 -2.05 14.32
N ALA A 18 -1.12 -1.59 13.79
CA ALA A 18 -1.81 -0.39 14.25
C ALA A 18 -2.88 -0.76 15.30
N ALA A 19 -3.20 0.20 16.18
CA ALA A 19 -4.27 0.05 17.17
C ALA A 19 -5.68 0.10 16.53
N THR A 20 -5.82 0.83 15.42
CA THR A 20 -7.07 0.95 14.66
C THR A 20 -7.03 0.06 13.43
N ASP A 21 -8.14 -0.61 13.11
CA ASP A 21 -8.31 -1.29 11.84
C ASP A 21 -8.62 -0.31 10.70
N ARG A 22 -8.13 -0.63 9.51
CA ARG A 22 -8.43 0.08 8.25
C ARG A 22 -8.51 -0.89 7.08
N PRO A 23 -9.21 -0.53 5.99
CA PRO A 23 -9.33 -1.38 4.81
C PRO A 23 -7.96 -1.67 4.18
N CYS A 24 -7.71 -2.95 3.91
CA CYS A 24 -6.59 -3.42 3.10
C CYS A 24 -6.60 -2.73 1.72
N TRP A 25 -5.49 -2.09 1.34
CA TRP A 25 -5.39 -1.36 0.07
C TRP A 25 -5.69 -2.24 -1.17
N VAL A 26 -5.42 -3.55 -1.10
CA VAL A 26 -5.62 -4.48 -2.22
C VAL A 26 -7.04 -5.07 -2.28
N CYS A 27 -7.70 -5.27 -1.14
CA CYS A 27 -8.95 -6.07 -1.09
C CYS A 27 -10.06 -5.52 -0.18
N GLY A 28 -9.92 -4.31 0.37
CA GLY A 28 -10.94 -3.61 1.16
C GLY A 28 -11.24 -4.19 2.56
N LYS A 29 -10.93 -5.47 2.83
CA LYS A 29 -11.17 -6.13 4.12
C LYS A 29 -10.48 -5.37 5.28
N PRO A 30 -11.10 -5.24 6.47
CA PRO A 30 -10.50 -4.52 7.60
C PRO A 30 -9.23 -5.22 8.12
N THR A 31 -8.22 -4.43 8.49
CA THR A 31 -6.88 -4.90 8.85
C THR A 31 -6.19 -3.98 9.85
N GLN A 32 -5.48 -4.56 10.81
CA GLN A 32 -4.54 -3.86 11.70
C GLN A 32 -3.08 -3.94 11.23
N GLU A 33 -2.79 -4.74 10.20
CA GLU A 33 -1.44 -4.95 9.66
C GLU A 33 -1.06 -3.81 8.70
N VAL A 34 0.05 -3.14 8.97
CA VAL A 34 0.57 -1.98 8.23
C VAL A 34 1.97 -2.27 7.73
N LEU A 35 2.23 -2.05 6.45
CA LEU A 35 3.57 -2.00 5.87
C LEU A 35 4.04 -0.56 5.85
N THR A 36 5.20 -0.29 6.47
CA THR A 36 5.77 1.07 6.59
C THR A 36 7.22 1.10 6.13
N HIS A 37 7.57 2.03 5.24
CA HIS A 37 8.96 2.33 4.88
C HIS A 37 9.42 3.60 5.59
N SER A 38 10.06 3.42 6.75
CA SER A 38 10.37 4.48 7.72
C SER A 38 9.12 5.36 7.94
N ASP A 39 9.26 6.67 7.68
CA ASP A 39 8.20 7.68 7.83
C ASP A 39 7.78 8.28 6.47
N ILE A 40 8.28 7.73 5.36
CA ILE A 40 8.07 8.25 4.00
C ILE A 40 6.79 7.68 3.38
N ASP A 41 6.53 6.39 3.59
CA ASP A 41 5.39 5.70 3.01
C ASP A 41 4.80 4.65 3.95
N PHE A 42 3.46 4.58 4.02
CA PHE A 42 2.74 3.56 4.77
C PHE A 42 1.41 3.18 4.11
N PHE A 43 1.01 1.92 4.24
CA PHE A 43 -0.29 1.41 3.80
C PHE A 43 -0.72 0.16 4.57
N PHE A 44 -2.04 -0.09 4.59
CA PHE A 44 -2.66 -1.22 5.29
C PHE A 44 -2.78 -2.42 4.35
N THR A 45 -2.44 -3.63 4.79
CA THR A 45 -2.51 -4.84 3.97
C THR A 45 -2.67 -6.10 4.83
N CYS A 46 -3.64 -6.96 4.49
CA CYS A 46 -3.90 -8.17 5.29
C CYS A 46 -2.77 -9.21 5.14
N ALA A 47 -2.61 -10.05 6.16
CA ALA A 47 -1.61 -11.12 6.18
C ALA A 47 -1.63 -12.01 4.92
N ASN A 48 -2.83 -12.30 4.38
CA ASN A 48 -3.02 -13.09 3.15
C ASN A 48 -2.38 -12.45 1.91
N HIS A 49 -2.27 -11.12 1.83
CA HIS A 49 -1.57 -10.44 0.73
C HIS A 49 -0.08 -10.24 1.07
N CYS A 50 0.29 -10.13 2.35
CA CYS A 50 1.69 -10.16 2.77
C CYS A 50 2.36 -11.55 2.62
N GLN A 51 1.58 -12.59 2.30
CA GLN A 51 2.06 -13.94 1.96
C GLN A 51 2.02 -14.23 0.44
N ASP A 52 1.47 -13.34 -0.38
CA ASP A 52 1.49 -13.47 -1.84
C ASP A 52 2.87 -13.03 -2.39
N PRO A 53 3.66 -13.92 -3.02
CA PRO A 53 4.93 -13.53 -3.64
C PRO A 53 4.76 -12.55 -4.81
N GLY A 54 3.56 -12.45 -5.41
CA GLY A 54 3.22 -11.42 -6.40
C GLY A 54 3.05 -10.02 -5.81
N PHE A 55 2.96 -9.90 -4.48
CA PHE A 55 2.78 -8.65 -3.75
C PHE A 55 3.98 -8.29 -2.85
N CYS A 56 4.45 -9.23 -2.03
CA CYS A 56 5.56 -9.06 -1.09
C CYS A 56 6.41 -10.34 -0.97
N THR A 57 7.73 -10.20 -0.99
CA THR A 57 8.66 -11.26 -0.59
C THR A 57 9.29 -10.94 0.77
N LEU A 58 9.56 -11.97 1.57
CA LEU A 58 10.21 -11.78 2.87
C LEU A 58 11.69 -11.42 2.65
N SER A 59 12.10 -10.23 3.10
CA SER A 59 13.47 -9.74 3.05
C SER A 59 14.28 -10.34 4.20
N THR A 60 14.47 -11.65 4.21
CA THR A 60 15.33 -12.34 5.17
C THR A 60 16.77 -11.90 4.99
N ALA A 61 17.36 -11.30 6.00
CA ALA A 61 18.80 -11.03 6.00
C ALA A 61 19.54 -12.35 6.27
N SER A 62 20.29 -12.83 5.27
CA SER A 62 20.93 -14.16 5.21
C SER A 62 19.97 -15.34 4.93
N GLY A 63 20.49 -16.37 4.25
CA GLY A 63 19.85 -17.67 4.06
C GLY A 63 18.94 -17.81 2.83
N THR A 64 19.52 -18.32 1.73
CA THR A 64 18.82 -18.99 0.61
C THR A 64 17.70 -18.19 -0.09
N ALA A 65 18.05 -17.58 -1.24
CA ALA A 65 17.05 -17.15 -2.20
C ALA A 65 16.37 -18.37 -2.83
N SER A 66 15.05 -18.51 -2.64
CA SER A 66 14.24 -19.45 -3.42
C SER A 66 14.26 -19.05 -4.90
N SER A 67 14.72 -19.96 -5.76
CA SER A 67 14.94 -19.71 -7.20
C SER A 67 13.69 -19.22 -7.94
N PRO A 68 13.87 -18.46 -9.05
CA PRO A 68 12.76 -17.99 -9.86
C PRO A 68 12.02 -19.15 -10.50
N PHE A 69 10.68 -19.12 -10.44
CA PHE A 69 9.86 -19.96 -11.30
C PHE A 69 10.04 -19.52 -12.77
N PRO A 70 10.20 -20.45 -13.73
CA PRO A 70 10.30 -20.10 -15.15
C PRO A 70 8.96 -19.52 -15.66
N PRO A 71 8.99 -18.67 -16.70
CA PRO A 71 7.78 -18.15 -17.30
C PRO A 71 6.96 -19.29 -17.93
N ASN A 72 5.69 -19.41 -17.55
CA ASN A 72 4.76 -20.35 -18.16
C ASN A 72 4.37 -19.89 -19.57
N THR A 73 5.00 -20.46 -20.59
CA THR A 73 4.61 -20.31 -22.00
C THR A 73 3.36 -21.16 -22.29
N GLY A 74 2.21 -20.72 -21.79
CA GLY A 74 0.90 -21.33 -22.02
C GLY A 74 0.09 -20.54 -23.04
N ALA A 75 0.25 -20.85 -24.33
CA ALA A 75 -0.53 -20.21 -25.39
C ALA A 75 -1.97 -20.77 -25.48
N ALA A 76 -2.89 -19.87 -25.85
CA ALA A 76 -4.29 -20.05 -26.24
C ALA A 76 -4.89 -21.46 -26.37
N THR A 77 -6.14 -21.61 -25.91
CA THR A 77 -7.30 -21.89 -26.81
C THR A 77 -8.63 -21.51 -26.14
N THR A 78 -9.60 -21.11 -26.97
CA THR A 78 -10.96 -20.71 -26.60
C THR A 78 -11.89 -21.90 -26.28
N THR A 79 -12.77 -21.74 -25.28
CA THR A 79 -14.24 -21.96 -25.35
C THR A 79 -14.83 -21.62 -23.99
N GLY A 80 -15.94 -20.87 -23.94
CA GLY A 80 -16.64 -20.54 -22.68
C GLY A 80 -18.04 -21.16 -22.62
N ARG A 81 -18.68 -21.13 -21.44
CA ARG A 81 -20.14 -21.28 -21.26
C ARG A 81 -20.55 -20.94 -19.83
N ALA A 82 -21.53 -20.05 -19.65
CA ALA A 82 -22.24 -19.89 -18.37
C ALA A 82 -23.33 -20.99 -18.22
N PRO A 83 -23.78 -21.28 -16.99
CA PRO A 83 -25.05 -20.68 -16.55
C PRO A 83 -25.00 -20.17 -15.09
N ALA A 84 -26.17 -19.82 -14.52
CA ALA A 84 -26.32 -19.06 -13.28
C ALA A 84 -27.19 -19.76 -12.21
N GLY A 85 -27.20 -19.20 -11.00
CA GLY A 85 -28.07 -19.59 -9.87
C GLY A 85 -27.49 -20.68 -8.96
N THR A 86 -27.93 -20.87 -7.71
CA THR A 86 -28.87 -20.09 -6.87
C THR A 86 -28.56 -20.38 -5.38
N THR A 87 -29.05 -19.54 -4.46
CA THR A 87 -28.92 -19.60 -2.99
C THR A 87 -29.03 -20.99 -2.33
N SER A 88 -28.24 -21.23 -1.27
CA SER A 88 -28.76 -21.21 0.13
C SER A 88 -27.72 -21.58 1.20
N ALA A 89 -27.91 -21.06 2.42
CA ALA A 89 -27.30 -21.55 3.66
C ALA A 89 -28.35 -22.39 4.45
N PRO A 90 -27.97 -23.07 5.56
CA PRO A 90 -28.14 -22.42 6.88
C PRO A 90 -27.13 -22.85 7.98
N ALA A 91 -27.26 -22.20 9.16
CA ALA A 91 -27.05 -22.66 10.56
C ALA A 91 -26.12 -23.85 10.91
N ALA A 92 -25.40 -23.93 12.05
CA ALA A 92 -25.05 -23.02 13.17
C ALA A 92 -23.94 -23.78 14.00
N ALA A 93 -23.57 -23.56 15.28
CA ALA A 93 -23.98 -22.68 16.38
C ALA A 93 -22.81 -22.53 17.42
N ALA A 94 -23.01 -21.72 18.47
CA ALA A 94 -22.15 -21.50 19.65
C ALA A 94 -20.75 -20.87 19.41
N GLY A 95 -20.15 -20.12 20.35
CA GLY A 95 -20.73 -19.51 21.57
C GLY A 95 -19.81 -19.58 22.80
N GLN A 96 -19.19 -18.46 23.20
CA GLN A 96 -18.58 -18.30 24.53
C GLN A 96 -18.47 -16.83 24.95
N LYS A 97 -18.61 -16.57 26.25
CA LYS A 97 -18.28 -15.31 26.95
C LYS A 97 -17.38 -15.67 28.14
N SER A 98 -16.37 -14.85 28.44
CA SER A 98 -15.91 -14.56 29.82
C SER A 98 -14.73 -13.56 29.82
N ASP A 99 -14.90 -12.50 30.60
CA ASP A 99 -13.97 -11.90 31.56
C ASP A 99 -12.46 -11.76 31.24
N GLU A 100 -12.04 -10.50 31.07
CA GLU A 100 -11.39 -9.67 32.11
C GLU A 100 -10.09 -10.15 32.81
N SER A 101 -9.16 -9.18 32.97
CA SER A 101 -8.02 -9.15 33.89
C SER A 101 -6.95 -10.25 33.88
N ALA A 102 -5.84 -9.94 33.20
CA ALA A 102 -4.51 -9.96 33.84
C ALA A 102 -3.52 -9.03 33.11
N ALA A 103 -2.97 -8.02 33.81
CA ALA A 103 -2.03 -7.06 33.23
C ALA A 103 -0.57 -7.58 33.24
N THR A 104 -0.22 -8.43 32.29
CA THR A 104 1.15 -8.96 32.13
C THR A 104 2.01 -8.03 31.26
N LYS A 105 3.03 -7.38 31.83
CA LYS A 105 4.00 -6.56 31.07
C LYS A 105 4.89 -7.45 30.17
N PRO A 106 4.94 -7.26 28.84
CA PRO A 106 5.95 -7.87 27.99
C PRO A 106 7.22 -7.00 27.91
N THR A 107 8.00 -6.94 29.00
CA THR A 107 9.38 -6.43 28.93
C THR A 107 10.29 -7.56 28.44
N ALA A 108 10.29 -7.81 27.12
CA ALA A 108 11.17 -8.81 26.51
C ALA A 108 11.52 -8.46 25.05
N THR A 109 12.79 -8.68 24.71
CA THR A 109 13.35 -8.95 23.37
C THR A 109 12.60 -8.39 22.17
N LEU A 110 13.13 -7.28 21.61
CA LEU A 110 12.73 -6.71 20.31
C LEU A 110 12.57 -7.80 19.24
N PRO A 111 11.34 -8.15 18.82
CA PRO A 111 11.13 -9.06 17.71
C PRO A 111 11.59 -8.36 16.44
N ILE A 112 12.57 -8.94 15.73
CA ILE A 112 13.13 -8.34 14.51
C ILE A 112 11.96 -8.02 13.56
N PRO A 113 11.74 -6.74 13.18
CA PRO A 113 10.60 -6.39 12.37
C PRO A 113 10.76 -7.06 11.02
N ALA A 114 9.86 -7.99 10.70
CA ALA A 114 9.87 -8.71 9.43
C ALA A 114 9.88 -7.69 8.29
N SER A 115 11.03 -7.60 7.62
CA SER A 115 11.26 -6.76 6.47
C SER A 115 10.71 -7.46 5.23
N TYR A 116 10.04 -6.72 4.37
CA TYR A 116 9.45 -7.17 3.12
C TYR A 116 9.96 -6.33 1.96
N VAL A 117 10.27 -6.97 0.84
CA VAL A 117 10.44 -6.30 -0.45
C VAL A 117 9.09 -6.35 -1.16
N LEU A 118 8.53 -5.20 -1.56
CA LEU A 118 7.33 -5.20 -2.40
C LEU A 118 7.69 -5.68 -3.80
N HIS A 119 6.77 -6.37 -4.47
CA HIS A 119 6.97 -6.70 -5.88
C HIS A 119 7.14 -5.42 -6.73
N SER A 120 8.01 -5.48 -7.74
CA SER A 120 8.49 -4.30 -8.51
C SER A 120 7.37 -3.41 -9.06
N ARG A 121 6.28 -4.02 -9.53
CA ARG A 121 5.07 -3.30 -10.01
C ARG A 121 4.43 -2.46 -8.91
N ILE A 122 4.34 -2.98 -7.69
CA ILE A 122 3.74 -2.30 -6.54
C ILE A 122 4.65 -1.14 -6.09
N PHE A 123 5.95 -1.40 -5.96
CA PHE A 123 6.92 -0.35 -5.60
C PHE A 123 6.95 0.79 -6.62
N SER A 124 6.86 0.47 -7.92
CA SER A 124 6.75 1.47 -9.00
C SER A 124 5.51 2.36 -8.86
N MET A 125 4.36 1.80 -8.47
CA MET A 125 3.14 2.58 -8.21
C MET A 125 3.31 3.52 -7.01
N ARG A 126 3.84 3.05 -5.88
CA ARG A 126 4.10 3.89 -4.70
C ARG A 126 5.12 5.00 -4.98
N ALA A 127 6.15 4.70 -5.77
CA ALA A 127 7.12 5.69 -6.25
C ALA A 127 6.49 6.75 -7.17
N ALA A 128 5.52 6.38 -8.02
CA ALA A 128 4.76 7.32 -8.84
C ALA A 128 3.83 8.20 -8.00
N GLU A 129 3.10 7.62 -7.03
CA GLU A 129 2.29 8.39 -6.08
C GLU A 129 3.13 9.40 -5.29
N TYR A 130 4.32 9.00 -4.80
CA TYR A 130 5.24 9.90 -4.11
C TYR A 130 5.71 11.04 -5.01
N ARG A 131 6.16 10.73 -6.24
CA ARG A 131 6.58 11.73 -7.23
C ARG A 131 5.47 12.72 -7.57
N GLU A 132 4.23 12.27 -7.71
CA GLU A 132 3.10 13.16 -7.97
C GLU A 132 2.79 14.05 -6.77
N LYS A 133 2.81 13.52 -5.54
CA LYS A 133 2.65 14.31 -4.31
C LYS A 133 3.71 15.42 -4.22
N GLN A 134 4.98 15.14 -4.57
CA GLN A 134 6.02 16.18 -4.64
C GLN A 134 5.76 17.19 -5.77
N ARG A 135 5.29 16.73 -6.95
CA ARG A 135 4.96 17.61 -8.09
C ARG A 135 3.80 18.56 -7.77
N VAL A 136 2.76 18.08 -7.10
CA VAL A 136 1.63 18.89 -6.62
C VAL A 136 2.10 19.89 -5.56
N LYS A 137 2.89 19.46 -4.56
CA LYS A 137 3.44 20.34 -3.52
C LYS A 137 4.30 21.46 -4.13
N ALA A 138 5.22 21.13 -5.03
CA ALA A 138 6.07 22.11 -5.71
C ALA A 138 5.25 23.13 -6.52
N LYS A 139 4.27 22.66 -7.32
CA LYS A 139 3.32 23.55 -8.02
C LYS A 139 2.57 24.46 -7.06
N GLN A 140 2.08 23.95 -5.94
CA GLN A 140 1.31 24.76 -4.99
C GLN A 140 2.17 25.82 -4.28
N SER A 141 3.43 25.51 -3.98
CA SER A 141 4.42 26.51 -3.53
C SER A 141 4.71 27.59 -4.58
N GLN A 142 4.72 27.23 -5.88
CA GLN A 142 4.85 28.22 -6.96
C GLN A 142 3.59 29.08 -7.12
N LEU A 143 2.38 28.50 -7.01
CA LEU A 143 1.12 29.24 -7.07
C LEU A 143 0.99 30.27 -5.93
N GLY A 144 1.44 29.90 -4.72
CA GLY A 144 1.48 30.82 -3.57
C GLY A 144 2.51 31.95 -3.68
N ALA A 145 3.42 31.88 -4.65
CA ALA A 145 4.43 32.90 -4.94
C ALA A 145 4.09 33.77 -6.17
N LEU A 146 2.91 33.60 -6.77
CA LEU A 146 2.46 34.46 -7.87
C LEU A 146 2.14 35.89 -7.35
N PRO A 147 2.54 36.95 -8.09
CA PRO A 147 2.23 38.31 -7.70
C PRO A 147 0.72 38.57 -7.74
N SER A 148 0.22 39.29 -6.74
CA SER A 148 -1.20 39.67 -6.67
C SER A 148 -1.58 40.57 -7.85
N VAL A 149 -2.66 40.23 -8.55
CA VAL A 149 -3.14 41.01 -9.71
C VAL A 149 -3.54 42.42 -9.25
N PRO A 150 -3.02 43.50 -9.87
CA PRO A 150 -3.40 44.87 -9.55
C PRO A 150 -4.91 45.09 -9.78
N LYS A 151 -5.64 45.47 -8.73
CA LYS A 151 -7.07 45.81 -8.80
C LYS A 151 -7.32 47.21 -9.38
N GLN A 152 -6.55 47.64 -10.38
CA GLN A 152 -6.86 48.88 -11.07
C GLN A 152 -8.06 48.66 -12.00
N PRO A 153 -9.07 49.56 -11.99
CA PRO A 153 -10.14 49.50 -12.97
C PRO A 153 -9.54 49.69 -14.37
N LEU A 154 -10.04 48.92 -15.34
CA LEU A 154 -9.61 49.06 -16.73
C LEU A 154 -9.92 50.50 -17.22
N PRO A 155 -9.01 51.15 -17.96
CA PRO A 155 -9.31 52.43 -18.57
C PRO A 155 -10.48 52.26 -19.56
N PRO A 156 -11.35 53.27 -19.73
CA PRO A 156 -12.45 53.18 -20.69
C PRO A 156 -11.89 53.06 -22.12
N GLU A 157 -12.35 52.03 -22.82
CA GLU A 157 -12.12 51.83 -24.25
C GLU A 157 -12.53 53.11 -25.00
N ARG A 158 -11.62 53.68 -25.81
CA ARG A 158 -11.92 54.86 -26.63
C ARG A 158 -12.66 54.44 -27.90
N THR A 159 -13.95 54.74 -27.95
CA THR A 159 -14.76 54.83 -29.17
C THR A 159 -14.36 56.02 -30.03
#